data_AF-A0A959G1B3-F1
#
_entry.id   AF-A0A959G1B3-F1
#
_cell.length_a   1.000
_cell.length_b   1.000
_cell.length_c   1.000
_cell.angle_alpha   90.00
_cell.angle_beta   90.00
_cell.angle_gamma   90.00
#
_symmetry.space_group_name_H-M   'P 1'
#
loop_
_entity.id
_entity.type
_entity.pdbx_description
1 polymer ?
#
loop_
_entity_poly.entity_id
_entity_poly.type
_entity_poly.pdbx_seq_one_letter_code
_entity_poly.pdbx_strand_id
1 'polypeptide(L)' 'MELTIGFSPCPNDTFIFDALIHQRIDTEGLRFRPIL' A
#
# COMPACT_ATOMS: atom_id res chain seq x y z
N MET A 1 8.43 10.46 2.74
CA MET A 1 9.45 9.44 2.36
C MET A 1 8.76 8.36 1.54
N GLU A 2 9.37 7.83 0.49
CA GLU A 2 8.79 6.76 -0.33
C GLU A 2 9.40 5.40 0.04
N LEU A 3 8.55 4.45 0.41
CA LEU A 3 8.90 3.09 0.81
C LEU A 3 8.29 2.09 -0.17
N THR A 4 8.97 0.96 -0.37
CA THR A 4 8.43 -0.14 -1.17
C THR A 4 7.82 -1.19 -0.26
N ILE A 5 6.68 -1.76 -0.65
CA ILE A 5 6.00 -2.83 0.08
C ILE A 5 5.65 -3.97 -0.88
N GLY A 6 5.97 -5.21 -0.49
CA GLY A 6 5.63 -6.41 -1.24
C GLY A 6 4.41 -7.11 -0.66
N PHE A 7 3.43 -7.44 -1.50
CA PHE A 7 2.26 -8.25 -1.14
C PHE A 7 1.75 -9.03 -2.36
N SER A 8 0.92 -10.06 -2.16
CA SER A 8 0.45 -10.90 -3.28
C SER A 8 -0.65 -10.18 -4.07
N PRO A 9 -0.79 -10.43 -5.38
CA PRO A 9 -1.89 -9.84 -6.17
C PRO A 9 -3.26 -10.47 -5.86
N CYS A 10 -3.38 -11.29 -4.81
CA CYS A 10 -4.64 -11.92 -4.43
C CYS A 10 -5.67 -10.87 -3.98
N PRO A 11 -6.98 -11.11 -4.20
CA PRO A 11 -8.03 -10.13 -3.89
C PRO A 11 -8.06 -9.67 -2.42
N ASN A 12 -7.69 -10.56 -1.50
CA ASN A 12 -7.62 -10.25 -0.08
C ASN A 12 -6.49 -9.24 0.23
N ASP A 13 -5.29 -9.46 -0.28
CA ASP A 13 -4.14 -8.58 0.01
C ASP A 13 -4.32 -7.24 -0.69
N THR A 14 -4.75 -7.24 -1.95
CA THR A 14 -5.06 -6.01 -2.68
C THR A 14 -6.13 -5.17 -1.95
N PHE A 15 -7.16 -5.82 -1.39
CA PHE A 15 -8.16 -5.14 -0.57
C PHE A 15 -7.58 -4.58 0.74
N ILE A 16 -6.75 -5.36 1.45
CA ILE A 16 -6.10 -4.93 2.70
C ILE A 16 -5.22 -3.70 2.47
N PHE A 17 -4.43 -3.68 1.39
CA PHE A 17 -3.46 -2.62 1.12
C PHE A 17 -4.01 -1.45 0.30
N ASP A 18 -5.24 -1.51 -0.22
CA ASP A 18 -5.85 -0.47 -1.06
C ASP A 18 -5.78 0.92 -0.40
N ALA A 19 -6.16 1.01 0.87
CA ALA A 19 -6.17 2.28 1.59
C ALA A 19 -4.76 2.85 1.80
N LEU A 20 -3.78 1.97 2.04
CA LEU A 20 -2.37 2.34 2.25
C LEU A 20 -1.72 2.84 0.96
N ILE A 21 -1.91 2.13 -0.16
CA ILE A 21 -1.31 2.46 -1.45
C ILE A 21 -1.94 3.73 -2.05
N HIS A 22 -3.26 3.89 -1.93
CA HIS A 22 -3.98 5.02 -2.51
C HIS A 22 -4.10 6.23 -1.57
N GLN A 23 -3.37 6.26 -0.45
CA GLN A 23 -3.38 7.36 0.53
C GLN A 23 -4.79 7.72 1.03
N ARG A 24 -5.66 6.72 1.25
CA ARG A 24 -7.02 6.91 1.78
C ARG A 24 -7.08 6.99 3.31
N ILE A 25 -5.94 6.77 3.96
CA ILE A 25 -5.72 6.90 5.41
C ILE A 25 -4.51 7.81 5.64
N ASP A 26 -4.43 8.43 6.82
CA ASP A 26 -3.25 9.18 7.22
C ASP A 26 -2.06 8.24 7.38
N THR A 27 -0.97 8.57 6.69
CA THR A 27 0.28 7.82 6.69
C THR A 27 1.43 8.66 7.25
N GLU A 28 1.14 9.77 7.92
CA GLU A 28 2.11 10.67 8.55
C GLU A 28 3.22 11.12 7.56
N GLY A 29 2.84 11.32 6.28
CA GLY A 29 3.77 11.73 5.21
C GLY A 29 4.59 10.61 4.57
N LEU A 30 4.29 9.34 4.89
CA LEU A 30 4.84 8.17 4.20
C LEU A 30 4.06 7.87 2.90
N ARG A 31 4.78 7.46 1.86
CA ARG A 31 4.20 6.99 0.59
C ARG A 31 4.66 5.56 0.34
N PHE A 32 3.76 4.71 -0.15
CA PHE A 32 4.06 3.29 -0.38
C PHE A 32 3.90 2.95 -1.86
N ARG A 33 4.93 2.33 -2.44
CA ARG A 33 4.91 1.79 -3.79
C ARG A 33 4.85 0.26 -3.72
N PRO A 34 3.83 -0.37 -4.32
CA PRO A 34 3.73 -1.82 -4.33
C PRO A 34 4.82 -2.43 -5.24
N ILE A 35 5.37 -3.55 -4.79
CA ILE A 35 6.16 -4.48 -5.59
C ILE A 35 5.37 -5.80 -5.60
N LEU A 36 4.99 -6.26 -6.80
CA LEU A 36 4.21 -7.47 -7.01
C LEU A 36 5.10 -8.61 -7.51
#